data_AF-A0A929PGK1-F1
#
_entry.id   AF-A0A929PGK1-F1
#
_cell.length_a   1.000
_cell.length_b   1.000
_cell.length_c   1.000
_cell.angle_alpha   90.00
_cell.angle_beta   90.00
_cell.angle_gamma   90.00
#
_symmetry.space_group_name_H-M   'P 1'
#
loop_
_entity.id
_entity.type
_entity.pdbx_description
1 polymer ?
#
loop_
_entity_poly.entity_id
_entity_poly.type
_entity_poly.pdbx_seq_one_letter_code
_entity_poly.pdbx_strand_id
1 'polypeptide(L)'
;MKTEIDNTYNFKPSKLSRAEQLEKFPAMDKLFNKIKDDTAKYLPELRSELIAHGHNPYFYYDGSAFLLSLSDKFDDKQLIANVIIKADLEDLSPEMYTRMLNKLANDGVDVTDAALKILDNDKFSFFIPQHVFTVNQGYALTYILLPQKSMSYVDSLISIFKRSSSAAQKSILMTLWFAYNCKRGCFNK
;
A
#
# COMPACT_ATOMS: atom_id res chain seq x y z
N MET A 1 -6.31 1.80 -22.70
CA MET A 1 -5.71 0.94 -21.67
C MET A 1 -6.73 0.06 -20.92
N LYS A 2 -7.88 0.60 -20.48
CA LYS A 2 -8.93 -0.10 -19.70
C LYS A 2 -9.16 -1.58 -20.01
N THR A 3 -9.64 -1.92 -21.21
CA THR A 3 -9.98 -3.31 -21.57
C THR A 3 -8.79 -4.27 -21.44
N GLU A 4 -7.59 -3.79 -21.73
CA GLU A 4 -6.36 -4.57 -21.59
C GLU A 4 -6.05 -4.84 -20.12
N ILE A 5 -6.16 -3.81 -19.25
CA ILE A 5 -6.05 -3.98 -17.79
C ILE A 5 -7.09 -4.99 -17.29
N ASP A 6 -8.36 -4.81 -17.63
CA ASP A 6 -9.45 -5.66 -17.11
C ASP A 6 -9.26 -7.12 -17.55
N ASN A 7 -8.80 -7.36 -18.77
CA ASN A 7 -8.49 -8.70 -19.26
C ASN A 7 -7.26 -9.30 -18.57
N THR A 8 -6.22 -8.49 -18.30
CA THR A 8 -5.01 -8.94 -17.61
C THR A 8 -5.30 -9.27 -16.14
N TYR A 9 -6.07 -8.45 -15.44
CA TYR A 9 -6.37 -8.59 -14.02
C TYR A 9 -7.73 -9.25 -13.74
N ASN A 10 -8.19 -10.15 -14.61
CA ASN A 10 -9.45 -10.88 -14.43
C ASN A 10 -9.38 -12.03 -13.39
N PHE A 11 -8.53 -11.90 -12.37
CA PHE A 11 -8.26 -12.94 -11.37
C PHE A 11 -8.04 -12.35 -9.97
N LYS A 12 -8.11 -13.19 -8.93
CA LYS A 12 -7.75 -12.81 -7.55
C LYS A 12 -6.56 -13.66 -7.07
N PRO A 13 -5.37 -13.08 -6.80
CA PRO A 13 -4.20 -13.83 -6.34
C PRO A 13 -4.48 -14.80 -5.18
N SER A 14 -5.27 -14.39 -4.19
CA SER A 14 -5.64 -15.20 -3.01
C SER A 14 -6.47 -16.45 -3.33
N LYS A 15 -7.06 -16.52 -4.53
CA LYS A 15 -7.87 -17.65 -5.00
C LYS A 15 -7.12 -18.60 -5.94
N LEU A 16 -5.86 -18.30 -6.23
CA LEU A 16 -5.02 -19.07 -7.14
C LEU A 16 -3.91 -19.79 -6.37
N SER A 17 -3.59 -21.00 -6.80
CA SER A 17 -2.36 -21.68 -6.43
C SER A 17 -1.13 -20.92 -6.97
N ARG A 18 0.05 -21.26 -6.45
CA ARG A 18 1.30 -20.65 -6.92
C ARG A 18 1.55 -20.88 -8.41
N ALA A 19 1.22 -22.07 -8.91
CA ALA A 19 1.35 -22.40 -10.33
C ALA A 19 0.42 -21.53 -11.19
N GLU A 20 -0.85 -21.41 -10.82
CA GLU A 20 -1.82 -20.57 -11.53
C GLU A 20 -1.45 -19.07 -11.50
N GLN A 21 -0.86 -18.59 -10.39
CA GLN A 21 -0.35 -17.21 -10.34
C GLN A 21 0.79 -16.99 -11.33
N LEU A 22 1.74 -17.94 -11.43
CA LEU A 22 2.86 -17.85 -12.37
C LEU A 22 2.40 -17.79 -13.83
N GLU A 23 1.30 -18.47 -14.16
CA GLU A 23 0.70 -18.41 -15.50
C GLU A 23 0.13 -17.02 -15.87
N LYS A 24 -0.19 -16.17 -14.87
CA LYS A 24 -0.69 -14.81 -15.12
C LYS A 24 0.42 -13.81 -15.41
N PHE A 25 1.63 -14.04 -14.91
CA PHE A 25 2.74 -13.09 -14.99
C PHE A 25 3.10 -12.66 -16.43
N PRO A 26 3.14 -13.55 -17.44
CA PRO A 26 3.46 -13.12 -18.81
C PRO A 26 2.49 -12.07 -19.38
N ALA A 27 1.21 -12.12 -19.02
CA ALA A 27 0.22 -11.14 -19.48
C ALA A 27 0.42 -9.78 -18.80
N MET A 28 0.73 -9.80 -17.49
CA MET A 28 1.07 -8.60 -16.72
C MET A 28 2.36 -7.95 -17.24
N ASP A 29 3.40 -8.76 -17.46
CA ASP A 29 4.68 -8.30 -18.03
C ASP A 29 4.49 -7.68 -19.41
N LYS A 30 3.63 -8.28 -20.27
CA LYS A 30 3.33 -7.71 -21.59
C LYS A 30 2.68 -6.33 -21.48
N LEU A 31 1.72 -6.16 -20.59
CA LEU A 31 1.08 -4.86 -20.34
C LEU A 31 2.12 -3.82 -19.86
N PHE A 32 2.96 -4.19 -18.91
CA PHE A 32 3.95 -3.27 -18.35
C PHE A 32 5.13 -2.97 -19.27
N ASN A 33 5.58 -3.94 -20.07
CA ASN A 33 6.60 -3.71 -21.08
C ASN A 33 6.09 -2.75 -22.16
N LYS A 34 4.83 -2.87 -22.59
CA LYS A 34 4.20 -1.89 -23.48
C LYS A 34 4.24 -0.46 -22.91
N ILE A 35 4.02 -0.29 -21.61
CA ILE A 35 4.10 1.04 -20.97
C ILE A 35 5.55 1.52 -20.89
N LYS A 36 6.51 0.64 -20.57
CA LYS A 36 7.95 0.97 -20.58
C LYS A 36 8.43 1.42 -21.95
N ASP A 37 8.04 0.68 -22.99
CA ASP A 37 8.49 0.89 -24.37
C ASP A 37 8.07 2.26 -24.93
N ASP A 38 6.95 2.81 -24.47
CA ASP A 38 6.49 4.17 -24.82
C ASP A 38 5.87 4.87 -23.61
N THR A 39 6.76 5.25 -22.68
CA THR A 39 6.36 5.90 -21.42
C THR A 39 5.69 7.25 -21.66
N ALA A 40 6.09 7.99 -22.71
CA ALA A 40 5.50 9.28 -23.04
C ALA A 40 4.01 9.16 -23.39
N LYS A 41 3.64 8.09 -24.10
CA LYS A 41 2.26 7.81 -24.47
C LYS A 41 1.47 7.15 -23.34
N TYR A 42 1.98 6.07 -22.76
CA TYR A 42 1.16 5.20 -21.92
C TYR A 42 1.21 5.51 -20.42
N LEU A 43 2.21 6.24 -19.92
CA LEU A 43 2.25 6.59 -18.50
C LEU A 43 1.11 7.55 -18.09
N PRO A 44 0.72 8.57 -18.88
CA PRO A 44 -0.49 9.35 -18.63
C PRO A 44 -1.77 8.51 -18.63
N GLU A 45 -1.87 7.53 -19.52
CA GLU A 45 -3.00 6.59 -19.54
C GLU A 45 -3.02 5.74 -18.26
N LEU A 46 -1.88 5.22 -17.79
CA LEU A 46 -1.79 4.45 -16.53
C LEU A 46 -2.31 5.27 -15.33
N ARG A 47 -1.89 6.54 -15.22
CA ARG A 47 -2.38 7.44 -14.16
C ARG A 47 -3.90 7.56 -14.22
N SER A 48 -4.45 7.70 -15.43
CA SER A 48 -5.90 7.84 -15.64
C SER A 48 -6.66 6.58 -15.20
N GLU A 49 -6.14 5.39 -15.50
CA GLU A 49 -6.77 4.12 -15.08
C GLU A 49 -6.64 3.86 -13.57
N LEU A 50 -5.54 4.30 -12.92
CA LEU A 50 -5.42 4.25 -11.47
C LEU A 50 -6.45 5.16 -10.77
N ILE A 51 -6.72 6.33 -11.33
CA ILE A 51 -7.79 7.24 -10.86
C ILE A 51 -9.16 6.60 -11.06
N ALA A 52 -9.38 5.92 -12.19
CA ALA A 52 -10.64 5.28 -12.53
C ALA A 52 -11.11 4.25 -11.48
N HIS A 53 -12.42 3.99 -11.50
CA HIS A 53 -13.08 2.99 -10.67
C HIS A 53 -13.47 1.78 -11.50
N GLY A 54 -13.56 0.61 -10.86
CA GLY A 54 -14.11 -0.60 -11.45
C GLY A 54 -13.07 -1.56 -12.03
N HIS A 55 -11.78 -1.31 -11.83
CA HIS A 55 -10.75 -2.33 -12.06
C HIS A 55 -10.71 -3.32 -10.91
N ASN A 56 -10.08 -4.46 -11.16
CA ASN A 56 -9.77 -5.42 -10.13
C ASN A 56 -8.94 -4.76 -9.00
N PRO A 57 -9.27 -4.98 -7.71
CA PRO A 57 -8.50 -4.46 -6.58
C PRO A 57 -6.99 -4.67 -6.67
N TYR A 58 -6.54 -5.82 -7.18
CA TYR A 58 -5.12 -6.14 -7.32
C TYR A 58 -4.37 -5.18 -8.26
N PHE A 59 -5.04 -4.68 -9.31
CA PHE A 59 -4.45 -3.70 -10.22
C PHE A 59 -4.07 -2.39 -9.51
N TYR A 60 -4.87 -1.92 -8.57
CA TYR A 60 -4.57 -0.66 -7.87
C TYR A 60 -3.28 -0.73 -7.05
N TYR A 61 -2.90 -1.91 -6.56
CA TYR A 61 -1.60 -2.11 -5.94
C TYR A 61 -0.49 -2.27 -6.97
N ASP A 62 -0.67 -3.19 -7.92
CA ASP A 62 0.40 -3.56 -8.85
C ASP A 62 0.72 -2.43 -9.84
N GLY A 63 -0.30 -1.75 -10.37
CA GLY A 63 -0.15 -0.55 -11.17
C GLY A 63 0.45 0.62 -10.40
N SER A 64 0.20 0.73 -9.09
CA SER A 64 0.84 1.72 -8.22
C SER A 64 2.32 1.43 -8.01
N ALA A 65 2.67 0.16 -7.72
CA ALA A 65 4.06 -0.29 -7.62
C ALA A 65 4.83 0.00 -8.91
N PHE A 66 4.18 -0.26 -10.04
CA PHE A 66 4.73 -0.01 -11.36
C PHE A 66 4.90 1.49 -11.65
N LEU A 67 3.90 2.33 -11.36
CA LEU A 67 4.01 3.79 -11.48
C LEU A 67 5.17 4.34 -10.62
N LEU A 68 5.30 3.84 -9.38
CA LEU A 68 6.39 4.22 -8.47
C LEU A 68 7.78 3.82 -9.00
N SER A 69 7.86 2.76 -9.81
CA SER A 69 9.10 2.31 -10.44
C SER A 69 9.54 3.18 -11.62
N LEU A 70 8.60 3.93 -12.23
CA LEU A 70 8.83 4.76 -13.41
C LEU A 70 8.83 6.26 -13.11
N SER A 71 8.35 6.69 -11.95
CA SER A 71 8.23 8.10 -11.59
C SER A 71 8.55 8.36 -10.13
N ASP A 72 9.36 9.40 -9.90
CA ASP A 72 9.67 9.93 -8.58
C ASP A 72 8.92 11.24 -8.28
N LYS A 73 7.98 11.64 -9.15
CA LYS A 73 7.21 12.88 -8.98
C LYS A 73 6.30 12.79 -7.75
N PHE A 74 6.25 13.87 -6.97
CA PHE A 74 5.39 13.94 -5.78
C PHE A 74 3.92 13.67 -6.10
N ASP A 75 3.39 14.23 -7.20
CA ASP A 75 2.00 14.02 -7.62
C ASP A 75 1.69 12.54 -7.90
N ASP A 76 2.65 11.78 -8.43
CA ASP A 76 2.47 10.36 -8.68
C ASP A 76 2.48 9.56 -7.37
N LYS A 77 3.35 9.93 -6.43
CA LYS A 77 3.37 9.33 -5.08
C LYS A 77 2.06 9.63 -4.32
N GLN A 78 1.53 10.85 -4.44
CA GLN A 78 0.25 11.23 -3.85
C GLN A 78 -0.90 10.47 -4.52
N LEU A 79 -0.89 10.33 -5.86
CA LEU A 79 -1.85 9.51 -6.57
C LEU A 79 -1.83 8.07 -6.05
N ILE A 80 -0.64 7.47 -5.92
CA ILE A 80 -0.47 6.11 -5.39
C ILE A 80 -1.09 5.98 -4.00
N ALA A 81 -0.78 6.89 -3.07
CA ALA A 81 -1.35 6.86 -1.72
C ALA A 81 -2.88 6.93 -1.73
N ASN A 82 -3.46 7.69 -2.66
CA ASN A 82 -4.91 7.85 -2.79
C ASN A 82 -5.59 6.62 -3.42
N VAL A 83 -4.93 5.90 -4.32
CA VAL A 83 -5.57 4.79 -5.06
C VAL A 83 -5.31 3.43 -4.44
N ILE A 84 -4.20 3.26 -3.71
CA ILE A 84 -3.85 1.97 -3.08
C ILE A 84 -4.86 1.53 -2.02
N ILE A 85 -5.66 2.46 -1.47
CA ILE A 85 -6.80 2.16 -0.59
C ILE A 85 -7.84 1.24 -1.25
N LYS A 86 -7.92 1.26 -2.60
CA LYS A 86 -8.83 0.44 -3.40
C LYS A 86 -8.38 -1.02 -3.52
N ALA A 87 -7.13 -1.32 -3.15
CA ALA A 87 -6.61 -2.67 -3.21
C ALA A 87 -7.26 -3.59 -2.16
N ASP A 88 -7.21 -4.90 -2.39
CA ASP A 88 -7.69 -5.93 -1.46
C ASP A 88 -6.49 -6.52 -0.72
N LEU A 89 -6.41 -6.34 0.60
CA LEU A 89 -5.25 -6.79 1.39
C LEU A 89 -5.10 -8.31 1.40
N GLU A 90 -6.17 -9.07 1.12
CA GLU A 90 -6.08 -10.54 1.00
C GLU A 90 -5.23 -10.98 -0.20
N ASP A 91 -5.17 -10.16 -1.24
CA ASP A 91 -4.42 -10.44 -2.48
C ASP A 91 -2.97 -9.93 -2.42
N LEU A 92 -2.54 -9.32 -1.31
CA LEU A 92 -1.26 -8.64 -1.19
C LEU A 92 -0.34 -9.27 -0.15
N SER A 93 0.98 -9.10 -0.37
CA SER A 93 1.97 -9.32 0.68
C SER A 93 1.89 -8.18 1.71
N PRO A 94 1.60 -8.47 3.00
CA PRO A 94 1.58 -7.44 4.04
C PRO A 94 2.90 -6.70 4.17
N GLU A 95 4.03 -7.39 3.94
CA GLU A 95 5.36 -6.80 3.96
C GLU A 95 5.52 -5.76 2.84
N MET A 96 5.20 -6.13 1.60
CA MET A 96 5.40 -5.23 0.46
C MET A 96 4.46 -4.00 0.55
N TYR A 97 3.22 -4.20 0.98
CA TYR A 97 2.28 -3.12 1.26
C TYR A 97 2.85 -2.15 2.30
N THR A 98 3.32 -2.69 3.43
CA THR A 98 3.90 -1.90 4.53
C THR A 98 5.14 -1.12 4.07
N ARG A 99 6.03 -1.75 3.30
CA ARG A 99 7.23 -1.09 2.76
C ARG A 99 6.91 0.02 1.78
N MET A 100 5.92 -0.18 0.91
CA MET A 100 5.49 0.85 -0.04
C MET A 100 4.95 2.08 0.68
N LEU A 101 4.03 1.90 1.63
CA LEU A 101 3.47 3.02 2.38
C LEU A 101 4.54 3.74 3.22
N ASN A 102 5.46 3.01 3.85
CA ASN A 102 6.57 3.62 4.58
C ASN A 102 7.49 4.45 3.66
N LYS A 103 7.78 3.97 2.44
CA LYS A 103 8.55 4.75 1.45
C LYS A 103 7.83 6.06 1.11
N LEU A 104 6.54 5.99 0.80
CA LEU A 104 5.72 7.17 0.48
C LEU A 104 5.66 8.17 1.64
N ALA A 105 5.50 7.68 2.88
CA ALA A 105 5.50 8.51 4.08
C ALA A 105 6.84 9.22 4.30
N ASN A 106 7.96 8.52 4.07
CA ASN A 106 9.30 9.13 4.12
C ASN A 106 9.50 10.19 3.03
N ASP A 107 8.87 10.00 1.87
CA ASP A 107 8.87 10.96 0.77
C ASP A 107 7.90 12.14 1.01
N GLY A 108 7.26 12.21 2.19
CA GLY A 108 6.40 13.31 2.61
C GLY A 108 4.96 13.23 2.14
N VAL A 109 4.54 12.10 1.57
CA VAL A 109 3.14 11.86 1.18
C VAL A 109 2.33 11.41 2.39
N ASP A 110 1.12 11.96 2.53
CA ASP A 110 0.18 11.48 3.54
C ASP A 110 -0.40 10.13 3.10
N VAL A 111 -0.08 9.10 3.87
CA VAL A 111 -0.56 7.72 3.63
C VAL A 111 -1.57 7.28 4.69
N THR A 112 -2.13 8.21 5.48
CA THR A 112 -2.97 7.89 6.63
C THR A 112 -4.10 6.94 6.27
N ASP A 113 -4.92 7.25 5.27
CA ASP A 113 -6.07 6.41 4.91
C ASP A 113 -5.65 5.01 4.45
N ALA A 114 -4.56 4.91 3.69
CA ALA A 114 -4.00 3.62 3.28
C ALA A 114 -3.45 2.83 4.47
N ALA A 115 -2.76 3.50 5.41
CA ALA A 115 -2.25 2.86 6.61
C ALA A 115 -3.38 2.35 7.50
N LEU A 116 -4.47 3.12 7.66
CA LEU A 116 -5.61 2.73 8.49
C LEU A 116 -6.33 1.49 7.96
N LYS A 117 -6.26 1.20 6.66
CA LYS A 117 -6.84 0.00 6.05
C LYS A 117 -6.33 -1.31 6.67
N ILE A 118 -5.08 -1.34 7.17
CA ILE A 118 -4.55 -2.57 7.80
C ILE A 118 -5.28 -2.94 9.09
N LEU A 119 -6.01 -1.97 9.69
CA LEU A 119 -6.80 -2.17 10.91
C LEU A 119 -8.04 -3.05 10.67
N ASP A 120 -8.48 -3.21 9.42
CA ASP A 120 -9.61 -4.08 9.06
C ASP A 120 -9.22 -5.57 9.08
N ASN A 121 -7.92 -5.88 9.19
CA ASN A 121 -7.40 -7.25 9.28
C ASN A 121 -6.72 -7.48 10.63
N ASP A 122 -7.45 -8.05 11.60
CA ASP A 122 -6.95 -8.39 12.94
C ASP A 122 -5.73 -9.32 12.95
N LYS A 123 -5.44 -10.00 11.84
CA LYS A 123 -4.31 -10.92 11.68
C LYS A 123 -3.17 -10.33 10.84
N PHE A 124 -3.26 -9.05 10.46
CA PHE A 124 -2.24 -8.39 9.65
C PHE A 124 -0.86 -8.51 10.32
N SER A 125 0.02 -9.29 9.69
CA SER A 125 1.36 -9.55 10.18
C SER A 125 2.25 -10.09 9.07
N PHE A 126 3.56 -9.92 9.25
CA PHE A 126 4.57 -10.53 8.39
C PHE A 126 5.86 -10.76 9.17
N PHE A 127 6.65 -11.71 8.71
CA PHE A 127 7.93 -12.05 9.31
C PHE A 127 9.07 -11.44 8.50
N ILE A 128 10.03 -10.80 9.16
CA ILE A 128 11.27 -10.31 8.54
C ILE A 128 12.39 -11.29 8.91
N PRO A 129 12.82 -12.18 8.00
CA PRO A 129 13.78 -13.23 8.30
C PRO A 129 15.12 -12.70 8.83
N GLN A 130 15.60 -11.58 8.27
CA GLN A 130 16.90 -11.00 8.61
C GLN A 130 17.00 -10.52 10.06
N HIS A 131 15.86 -10.30 10.72
CA HIS A 131 15.79 -9.82 12.10
C HIS A 131 15.10 -10.80 13.05
N VAL A 132 14.69 -11.98 12.56
CA VAL A 132 13.87 -12.95 13.30
C VAL A 132 12.71 -12.25 14.01
N PHE A 133 12.09 -11.31 13.32
CA PHE A 133 11.14 -10.37 13.90
C PHE A 133 9.81 -10.48 13.19
N THR A 134 8.74 -10.67 13.97
CA THR A 134 7.37 -10.60 13.45
C THR A 134 6.85 -9.19 13.60
N VAL A 135 6.59 -8.54 12.48
CA VAL A 135 5.89 -7.27 12.44
C VAL A 135 4.39 -7.57 12.54
N ASN A 136 3.78 -7.24 13.69
CA ASN A 136 2.33 -7.31 13.86
C ASN A 136 1.65 -6.03 13.33
N GLN A 137 0.31 -6.01 13.32
CA GLN A 137 -0.51 -4.89 12.85
C GLN A 137 -0.08 -3.55 13.48
N GLY A 138 0.17 -3.51 14.79
CA GLY A 138 0.60 -2.29 15.47
C GLY A 138 1.98 -1.81 15.02
N TYR A 139 2.95 -2.73 14.87
CA TYR A 139 4.29 -2.36 14.44
C TYR A 139 4.29 -1.89 12.99
N ALA A 140 3.49 -2.53 12.13
CA ALA A 140 3.28 -2.07 10.76
C ALA A 140 2.67 -0.67 10.73
N LEU A 141 1.57 -0.43 11.46
CA LEU A 141 0.91 0.88 11.53
C LEU A 141 1.87 1.97 11.99
N THR A 142 2.62 1.67 13.04
CA THR A 142 3.61 2.60 13.62
C THR A 142 4.73 2.88 12.62
N TYR A 143 5.27 1.84 11.99
CA TYR A 143 6.33 1.96 11.00
C TYR A 143 5.88 2.79 9.79
N ILE A 144 4.63 2.64 9.34
CA ILE A 144 4.07 3.42 8.23
C ILE A 144 3.85 4.88 8.62
N LEU A 145 3.27 5.16 9.80
CA LEU A 145 2.81 6.51 10.17
C LEU A 145 3.88 7.38 10.85
N LEU A 146 4.90 6.80 11.50
CA LEU A 146 5.88 7.62 12.22
C LEU A 146 6.77 8.53 11.36
N PRO A 147 7.08 8.22 10.08
CA PRO A 147 7.80 9.14 9.19
C PRO A 147 7.05 10.45 8.91
N GLN A 148 5.72 10.43 8.88
CA GLN A 148 4.89 11.62 8.63
C GLN A 148 4.66 12.44 9.92
N LYS A 149 4.28 13.72 9.77
CA LYS A 149 4.00 14.59 10.93
C LYS A 149 2.82 14.03 11.72
N SER A 150 2.92 13.91 13.04
CA SER A 150 1.85 13.36 13.88
C SER A 150 0.48 14.01 13.66
N MET A 151 0.46 15.30 13.36
CA MET A 151 -0.77 16.04 13.04
C MET A 151 -1.53 15.54 11.80
N SER A 152 -0.92 14.72 10.93
CA SER A 152 -1.63 14.15 9.77
C SER A 152 -2.48 12.92 10.12
N TYR A 153 -2.22 12.25 11.25
CA TYR A 153 -2.86 10.96 11.54
C TYR A 153 -3.40 10.79 12.97
N VAL A 154 -2.94 11.59 13.95
CA VAL A 154 -3.36 11.42 15.36
C VAL A 154 -4.87 11.58 15.52
N ASP A 155 -5.46 12.60 14.92
CA ASP A 155 -6.92 12.82 15.01
C ASP A 155 -7.71 11.70 14.34
N SER A 156 -7.22 11.20 13.20
CA SER A 156 -7.82 10.05 12.51
C SER A 156 -7.80 8.81 13.40
N LEU A 157 -6.67 8.49 14.03
CA LEU A 157 -6.54 7.37 14.97
C LEU A 157 -7.48 7.50 16.17
N ILE A 158 -7.56 8.69 16.78
CA ILE A 158 -8.46 8.95 17.91
C ILE A 158 -9.92 8.79 17.49
N SER A 159 -10.28 9.31 16.31
CA SER A 159 -11.66 9.28 15.82
C SER A 159 -12.19 7.86 15.60
N ILE A 160 -11.32 6.92 15.19
CA ILE A 160 -11.71 5.54 14.89
C ILE A 160 -11.64 4.61 16.10
N PHE A 161 -10.86 4.98 17.12
CA PHE A 161 -10.51 4.10 18.24
C PHE A 161 -11.69 3.35 18.86
N LYS A 162 -12.78 4.05 19.21
CA LYS A 162 -13.93 3.44 19.91
C LYS A 162 -14.70 2.43 19.07
N ARG A 163 -14.67 2.56 17.74
CA ARG A 163 -15.39 1.68 16.80
C ARG A 163 -14.53 0.54 16.23
N SER A 164 -13.22 0.60 16.46
CA SER A 164 -12.27 -0.41 16.01
C SER A 164 -12.34 -1.70 16.84
N SER A 165 -11.88 -2.81 16.26
CA SER A 165 -11.73 -4.08 16.98
C SER A 165 -10.74 -3.97 18.14
N SER A 166 -10.77 -4.92 19.08
CA SER A 166 -9.80 -4.96 20.17
C SER A 166 -8.34 -5.09 19.69
N ALA A 167 -8.11 -5.74 18.55
CA ALA A 167 -6.77 -5.83 17.95
C ALA A 167 -6.35 -4.45 17.40
N ALA A 168 -7.22 -3.81 16.63
CA ALA A 168 -6.98 -2.48 16.09
C ALA A 168 -6.82 -1.42 17.18
N GLN A 169 -7.58 -1.48 18.27
CA GLN A 169 -7.41 -0.58 19.43
C GLN A 169 -6.01 -0.69 20.05
N LYS A 170 -5.46 -1.90 20.20
CA LYS A 170 -4.09 -2.09 20.70
C LYS A 170 -3.06 -1.49 19.73
N SER A 171 -3.25 -1.70 18.43
CA SER A 171 -2.42 -1.11 17.38
C SER A 171 -2.45 0.42 17.43
N ILE A 172 -3.64 1.02 17.53
CA ILE A 172 -3.84 2.46 17.65
C ILE A 172 -3.16 3.01 18.91
N LEU A 173 -3.37 2.40 20.07
CA LEU A 173 -2.75 2.85 21.33
C LEU A 173 -1.23 2.83 21.24
N MET A 174 -0.65 1.78 20.65
CA MET A 174 0.78 1.70 20.45
C MET A 174 1.29 2.82 19.54
N THR A 175 0.64 3.05 18.39
CA THR A 175 1.05 4.11 17.46
C THR A 175 0.91 5.50 18.09
N LEU A 176 -0.17 5.77 18.83
CA LEU A 176 -0.34 7.03 19.56
C LEU A 176 0.74 7.22 20.64
N TRP A 177 1.09 6.15 21.35
CA TRP A 177 2.19 6.19 22.32
C TRP A 177 3.52 6.54 21.65
N PHE A 178 3.84 5.93 20.51
CA PHE A 178 5.04 6.31 19.74
C PHE A 178 4.96 7.75 19.23
N ALA A 179 3.82 8.19 18.69
CA ALA A 179 3.66 9.56 18.19
C ALA A 179 3.87 10.62 19.30
N TYR A 180 3.48 10.32 20.54
CA TYR A 180 3.69 11.21 21.68
C TYR A 180 5.15 11.21 22.17
N ASN A 181 5.79 10.04 22.22
CA ASN A 181 7.13 9.89 22.82
C ASN A 181 8.27 10.14 21.82
N CYS A 182 8.06 9.89 20.53
CA CYS A 182 9.06 10.06 19.48
C CYS A 182 9.01 11.48 18.89
N LYS A 183 9.91 12.35 19.34
CA LYS A 183 10.30 13.54 18.55
C LYS A 183 11.07 13.05 17.32
N ARG A 184 10.72 13.54 16.12
CA ARG A 184 11.28 13.16 14.79
C ARG A 184 12.63 12.41 14.87
N GLY A 185 12.67 11.14 14.44
CA GLY A 185 13.92 10.38 14.33
C GLY A 185 13.96 8.98 14.98
N CYS A 186 12.86 8.45 15.53
CA CYS A 186 12.88 7.12 16.14
C CYS A 186 13.21 5.96 15.18
N PHE A 187 13.03 6.15 13.87
CA PHE A 187 13.39 5.15 12.84
C PHE A 187 14.28 5.69 11.71
N ASN A 188 14.62 6.99 11.73
CA ASN A 188 15.53 7.59 10.75
C ASN A 188 16.89 7.78 11.41
N LYS A 189 17.72 6.73 11.31
CA LYS A 189 19.19 6.84 11.38
C LYS A 189 19.74 6.61 9.99
#